data_AF-A0A381WGZ4-F1
#
_entry.id   AF-A0A381WGZ4-F1
#
_cell.length_a   1.000
_cell.length_b   1.000
_cell.length_c   1.000
_cell.angle_alpha   90.00
_cell.angle_beta   90.00
_cell.angle_gamma   90.00
#
_symmetry.space_group_name_H-M   'P 1'
#
loop_
_entity.id
_entity.type
_entity.pdbx_description
1 polymer ?
#
loop_
_entity_poly.entity_id
_entity_poly.type
_entity_poly.pdbx_seq_one_letter_code
_entity_poly.pdbx_strand_id
1 'polypeptide(L)'
;MPCANDVFLDIPDLLDRLCYRYPFPLVDGVLELDPGVRILAVKNVTVSEEVFQGHFPGTPLMPGVLMVEALVQAASILVLGHDRESTAIRAVLRGVNNARFRRMVLPGDQLQLEVTIRRRRRRLAVAAAVARVEDQIVAEAELLIGLAYDEARIDSSAHVAPSAEVGAGSVVGPNAVIGPDVRIGKGCRIGASAVIDGWTEIGDENQVFPFASIGLIPQDMKFHGERTTLVIGRRNTFREFVTIHRGTEGGGGVTRIGDDNLFMAYAHVAHDCRVGDKTIVSHGATLGGHVSVEDLAIIGAWSAVHQFCRVGRQAFIGGASVVTLDALPFVRTVGNRARVYDLNVIGLQRQGMQPGTISELDRAFRYLLQSKLNTTQALERIEQDEILQCEEVVYLVEFIRSSQRGVNLRRPPKRMEAAVADE
;
A
#
# COMPACT_ATOMS: atom_id res chain seq x y z
N MET A 1 -2.33 30.84 -2.01
CA MET A 1 -2.94 30.13 -0.86
C MET A 1 -3.95 29.16 -1.45
N PRO A 2 -3.79 27.83 -1.28
CA PRO A 2 -4.82 26.90 -1.69
C PRO A 2 -6.02 27.02 -0.74
N CYS A 3 -7.23 27.11 -1.29
CA CYS A 3 -8.47 27.14 -0.52
C CYS A 3 -8.64 25.84 0.26
N ALA A 4 -9.21 25.96 1.46
CA ALA A 4 -9.54 24.82 2.30
C ALA A 4 -10.62 23.96 1.63
N ASN A 5 -10.38 22.64 1.61
CA ASN A 5 -11.29 21.54 1.25
C ASN A 5 -11.57 21.25 -0.24
N ASP A 6 -10.54 21.12 -1.07
CA ASP A 6 -10.70 20.34 -2.30
C ASP A 6 -10.83 18.84 -1.96
N VAL A 7 -12.06 18.34 -1.93
CA VAL A 7 -12.36 16.91 -1.80
C VAL A 7 -12.03 16.24 -3.14
N PHE A 8 -10.85 15.62 -3.22
CA PHE A 8 -10.49 14.82 -4.40
C PHE A 8 -11.32 13.53 -4.46
N LEU A 9 -12.09 13.36 -5.54
CA LEU A 9 -12.86 12.16 -5.85
C LEU A 9 -12.10 11.37 -6.93
N ASP A 10 -11.54 10.20 -6.58
CA ASP A 10 -10.92 9.30 -7.56
C ASP A 10 -12.01 8.57 -8.35
N ILE A 11 -12.31 9.07 -9.55
CA ILE A 11 -13.39 8.54 -10.40
C ILE A 11 -13.12 7.08 -10.80
N PRO A 12 -11.91 6.70 -11.30
CA PRO A 12 -11.59 5.30 -11.57
C PRO A 12 -11.83 4.34 -10.40
N ASP A 13 -11.29 4.64 -9.20
CA ASP A 13 -11.47 3.79 -8.01
C ASP A 13 -12.96 3.64 -7.64
N LEU A 14 -13.68 4.75 -7.67
CA LEU A 14 -15.09 4.78 -7.33
C LEU A 14 -15.94 3.94 -8.28
N LEU A 15 -15.68 4.01 -9.59
CA LEU A 15 -16.38 3.22 -10.60
C LEU A 15 -16.16 1.70 -10.41
N ASP A 16 -14.99 1.28 -9.93
CA ASP A 16 -14.71 -0.12 -9.63
C ASP A 16 -15.48 -0.64 -8.40
N ARG A 17 -15.74 0.26 -7.44
CA ARG A 17 -16.47 -0.02 -6.19
C ARG A 17 -17.99 0.04 -6.34
N LEU A 18 -18.47 0.74 -7.36
CA LEU A 18 -19.86 0.69 -7.77
C LEU A 18 -20.18 -0.67 -8.42
N CYS A 19 -21.34 -1.23 -8.10
CA CYS A 19 -21.82 -2.49 -8.69
C CYS A 19 -22.32 -2.34 -10.14
N TYR A 20 -22.06 -1.20 -10.78
CA TYR A 20 -22.64 -0.82 -12.07
C TYR A 20 -21.59 -0.91 -13.18
N ARG A 21 -22.04 -1.31 -14.37
CA ARG A 21 -21.22 -1.38 -15.59
C ARG A 21 -22.01 -0.75 -16.74
N TYR A 22 -21.31 -0.23 -17.74
CA TYR A 22 -21.94 0.34 -18.93
C TYR A 22 -23.02 -0.62 -19.48
N PRO A 23 -24.22 -0.12 -19.85
CA PRO A 23 -24.64 1.29 -19.97
C PRO A 23 -25.27 1.90 -18.71
N PHE A 24 -25.19 1.25 -17.55
CA PHE A 24 -25.92 1.67 -16.35
C PHE A 24 -25.30 2.77 -15.45
N PRO A 25 -24.09 3.30 -15.63
CA PRO A 25 -23.69 4.54 -14.96
C PRO A 25 -24.60 5.69 -15.41
N LEU A 26 -25.43 6.20 -14.50
CA LEU A 26 -26.41 7.25 -14.76
C LEU A 26 -25.94 8.61 -14.25
N VAL A 27 -25.18 8.68 -13.16
CA VAL A 27 -24.67 9.96 -12.67
C VAL A 27 -23.61 10.50 -13.61
N ASP A 28 -23.87 11.65 -14.24
CA ASP A 28 -22.96 12.29 -15.21
C ASP A 28 -21.94 13.21 -14.53
N GLY A 29 -22.24 13.70 -13.34
CA GLY A 29 -21.34 14.59 -12.60
C GLY A 29 -21.76 14.82 -11.16
N VAL A 30 -20.78 15.16 -10.32
CA VAL A 30 -20.99 15.59 -8.93
C VAL A 30 -20.73 17.09 -8.85
N LEU A 31 -21.73 17.85 -8.40
CA LEU A 31 -21.66 19.31 -8.29
C LEU A 31 -21.18 19.76 -6.90
N GLU A 32 -21.71 19.13 -5.84
CA GLU A 32 -21.34 19.39 -4.46
C GLU A 32 -21.16 18.06 -3.72
N LEU A 33 -20.16 17.97 -2.85
CA LEU A 33 -19.94 16.81 -2.00
C LEU A 33 -19.48 17.24 -0.61
N ASP A 34 -20.29 16.92 0.39
CA ASP A 34 -19.92 16.91 1.81
C ASP A 34 -19.80 15.45 2.27
N PRO A 35 -18.59 14.88 2.37
CA PRO A 35 -18.37 13.46 2.57
C PRO A 35 -19.10 12.87 3.79
N GLY A 36 -20.00 11.91 3.52
CA GLY A 36 -20.78 11.24 4.55
C GLY A 36 -22.01 12.02 5.05
N VAL A 37 -22.24 13.24 4.55
CA VAL A 37 -23.37 14.10 4.93
C VAL A 37 -24.33 14.29 3.76
N ARG A 38 -23.87 14.90 2.66
CA ARG A 38 -24.72 15.31 1.53
C ARG A 38 -23.97 15.27 0.20
N ILE A 39 -24.67 14.95 -0.87
CA ILE A 39 -24.19 15.06 -2.25
C ILE A 39 -25.26 15.75 -3.10
N LEU A 40 -24.79 16.58 -4.03
CA LEU A 40 -25.58 17.06 -5.16
C LEU A 40 -24.91 16.58 -6.44
N ALA A 41 -25.62 15.77 -7.22
CA ALA A 41 -25.15 15.20 -8.47
C ALA A 41 -26.12 15.51 -9.61
N VAL A 42 -25.73 15.23 -10.86
CA VAL A 42 -26.57 15.46 -12.03
C VAL A 42 -26.68 14.23 -12.93
N LYS A 43 -27.86 14.09 -13.53
CA LYS A 43 -28.15 13.18 -14.65
C LYS A 43 -28.82 13.98 -15.77
N ASN A 44 -28.18 14.06 -16.91
CA ASN A 44 -28.73 14.60 -18.14
C ASN A 44 -29.55 13.51 -18.82
N VAL A 45 -30.81 13.81 -19.14
CA VAL A 45 -31.72 12.87 -19.78
C VAL A 45 -31.65 13.11 -21.29
N THR A 46 -30.97 12.23 -22.00
CA THR A 46 -30.74 12.39 -23.45
C THR A 46 -31.60 11.43 -24.24
N VAL A 47 -32.14 11.91 -25.38
CA VAL A 47 -33.02 11.10 -26.24
C VAL A 47 -32.30 9.86 -26.82
N SER A 48 -30.97 9.88 -26.85
CA SER A 48 -30.12 8.79 -27.29
C SER A 48 -30.03 7.61 -26.32
N GLU A 49 -30.52 7.74 -25.09
CA GLU A 49 -30.49 6.63 -24.13
C GLU A 49 -31.38 5.47 -24.60
N GLU A 50 -30.88 4.24 -24.44
CA GLU A 50 -31.50 3.01 -24.96
C GLU A 50 -32.96 2.85 -24.53
N VAL A 51 -33.28 3.28 -23.30
CA VAL A 51 -34.64 3.23 -22.76
C VAL A 51 -35.66 3.95 -23.66
N PHE A 52 -35.28 5.05 -24.31
CA PHE A 52 -36.18 5.84 -25.15
C PHE A 52 -36.42 5.24 -26.53
N GLN A 53 -35.69 4.19 -26.93
CA GLN A 53 -35.92 3.51 -28.21
C GLN A 53 -37.21 2.68 -28.22
N GLY A 54 -37.72 2.28 -27.05
CA GLY A 54 -38.92 1.44 -26.93
C GLY A 54 -39.88 1.79 -25.79
N HIS A 55 -39.47 2.65 -24.83
CA HIS A 55 -40.32 3.04 -23.71
C HIS A 55 -41.32 4.14 -24.13
N PHE A 56 -42.57 3.72 -24.35
CA PHE A 56 -43.71 4.54 -24.84
C PHE A 56 -43.48 5.22 -26.20
N PRO A 57 -43.69 4.50 -27.32
CA PRO A 57 -43.62 5.08 -28.65
C PRO A 57 -44.52 6.33 -28.77
N GLY A 58 -43.93 7.47 -29.15
CA GLY A 58 -44.63 8.76 -29.29
C GLY A 58 -44.74 9.60 -28.01
N THR A 59 -44.31 9.10 -26.85
CA THR A 59 -44.27 9.86 -25.59
C THR A 59 -43.04 9.46 -24.77
N PRO A 60 -41.82 9.81 -25.20
CA PRO A 60 -40.60 9.38 -24.53
C PRO A 60 -40.52 10.01 -23.14
N LEU A 61 -40.53 9.17 -22.10
CA LEU A 61 -40.37 9.58 -20.70
C LEU A 61 -39.44 8.64 -19.94
N MET A 62 -38.66 9.20 -19.02
CA MET A 62 -37.73 8.42 -18.21
C MET A 62 -38.51 7.58 -17.20
N PRO A 63 -38.31 6.25 -17.14
CA PRO A 63 -38.96 5.42 -16.13
C PRO A 63 -38.61 5.85 -14.71
N GLY A 64 -39.58 5.81 -13.80
CA GLY A 64 -39.34 6.13 -12.39
C GLY A 64 -38.26 5.27 -11.73
N VAL A 65 -38.13 4.01 -12.15
CA VAL A 65 -37.06 3.13 -11.67
C VAL A 65 -35.67 3.64 -12.03
N LEU A 66 -35.48 4.30 -13.17
CA LEU A 66 -34.19 4.90 -13.53
C LEU A 66 -33.91 6.19 -12.75
N MET A 67 -34.95 6.95 -12.40
CA MET A 67 -34.80 8.10 -11.49
C MET A 67 -34.35 7.65 -10.10
N VAL A 68 -34.94 6.56 -9.59
CA VAL A 68 -34.52 5.94 -8.32
C VAL A 68 -33.09 5.40 -8.45
N GLU A 69 -32.76 4.71 -9.53
CA GLU A 69 -31.41 4.18 -9.78
C GLU A 69 -30.35 5.30 -9.78
N ALA A 70 -30.62 6.42 -10.44
CA ALA A 70 -29.72 7.58 -10.43
C ALA A 70 -29.51 8.13 -9.00
N LEU A 71 -30.58 8.19 -8.19
CA LEU A 71 -30.48 8.57 -6.77
C LEU A 71 -29.69 7.54 -5.94
N VAL A 72 -29.83 6.25 -6.23
CA VAL A 72 -29.07 5.17 -5.57
C VAL A 72 -27.59 5.26 -5.90
N GLN A 73 -27.24 5.60 -7.14
CA GLN A 73 -25.85 5.84 -7.54
C GLN A 73 -25.27 7.05 -6.80
N ALA A 74 -25.97 8.18 -6.76
CA ALA A 74 -25.55 9.34 -5.98
C ALA A 74 -25.36 9.01 -4.49
N ALA A 75 -26.29 8.26 -3.89
CA ALA A 75 -26.18 7.78 -2.52
C ALA A 75 -24.95 6.87 -2.31
N SER A 76 -24.68 5.98 -3.26
CA SER A 76 -23.53 5.07 -3.22
C SER A 76 -22.21 5.84 -3.25
N ILE A 77 -22.11 6.86 -4.11
CA ILE A 77 -20.95 7.76 -4.19
C ILE A 77 -20.73 8.47 -2.84
N LEU A 78 -21.80 9.01 -2.25
CA LEU A 78 -21.74 9.72 -0.96
C LEU A 78 -21.25 8.81 0.18
N VAL A 79 -21.71 7.56 0.23
CA VAL A 79 -21.34 6.64 1.32
C VAL A 79 -19.92 6.09 1.14
N LEU A 80 -19.51 5.77 -0.10
CA LEU A 80 -18.18 5.22 -0.42
C LEU A 80 -17.07 6.28 -0.39
N GLY A 81 -17.35 7.53 -0.77
CA GLY A 81 -16.36 8.61 -0.76
C GLY A 81 -15.83 8.99 0.63
N HIS A 82 -16.51 8.56 1.70
CA HIS A 82 -16.09 8.74 3.08
C HIS A 82 -15.09 7.67 3.55
N ASP A 83 -15.21 6.43 3.06
CA ASP A 83 -14.32 5.31 3.43
C ASP A 83 -13.20 5.19 2.37
N ARG A 84 -12.10 5.93 2.60
CA ARG A 84 -10.88 5.89 1.75
C ARG A 84 -9.97 4.69 2.03
N GLU A 85 -10.24 3.92 3.07
CA GLU A 85 -9.31 2.90 3.58
C GLU A 85 -9.52 1.50 3.00
N SER A 86 -10.53 1.27 2.15
CA SER A 86 -10.72 -0.08 1.57
C SER A 86 -11.47 -0.08 0.25
N THR A 87 -10.76 -0.47 -0.81
CA THR A 87 -11.32 -0.75 -2.15
C THR A 87 -12.23 -2.00 -2.18
N ALA A 88 -12.25 -2.79 -1.10
CA ALA A 88 -13.04 -4.02 -0.98
C ALA A 88 -14.51 -3.81 -0.58
N ILE A 89 -14.94 -2.55 -0.37
CA ILE A 89 -16.31 -2.23 0.04
C ILE A 89 -17.13 -1.82 -1.18
N ARG A 90 -18.25 -2.51 -1.39
CA ARG A 90 -19.27 -2.17 -2.37
C ARG A 90 -20.52 -1.61 -1.69
N ALA A 91 -21.14 -0.62 -2.33
CA ALA A 91 -22.47 -0.16 -1.97
C ALA A 91 -23.53 -1.02 -2.66
N VAL A 92 -24.53 -1.45 -1.91
CA VAL A 92 -25.63 -2.28 -2.41
C VAL A 92 -26.96 -1.69 -1.94
N LEU A 93 -27.91 -1.53 -2.85
CA LEU A 93 -29.27 -1.16 -2.50
C LEU A 93 -29.93 -2.29 -1.70
N ARG A 94 -30.39 -1.99 -0.49
CA ARG A 94 -31.11 -2.93 0.38
C ARG A 94 -32.59 -2.67 0.46
N GLY A 95 -33.04 -1.46 0.12
CA GLY A 95 -34.44 -1.10 0.15
C GLY A 95 -34.71 0.30 -0.38
N VAL A 96 -35.91 0.49 -0.90
CA VAL A 96 -36.45 1.78 -1.34
C VAL A 96 -37.78 1.96 -0.63
N ASN A 97 -37.88 2.98 0.22
CA ASN A 97 -39.06 3.27 1.01
C ASN A 97 -39.69 4.59 0.53
N ASN A 98 -41.02 4.67 0.60
CA ASN A 98 -41.77 5.91 0.35
C ASN A 98 -41.46 6.57 -1.01
N ALA A 99 -41.14 5.78 -2.04
CA ALA A 99 -40.87 6.31 -3.37
C ALA A 99 -42.11 7.00 -3.95
N ARG A 100 -41.95 8.25 -4.40
CA ARG A 100 -43.01 9.05 -5.03
C ARG A 100 -42.49 9.66 -6.31
N PHE A 101 -43.31 9.59 -7.36
CA PHE A 101 -43.05 10.18 -8.68
C PHE A 101 -44.12 11.23 -8.94
N ARG A 102 -43.70 12.48 -9.15
CA ARG A 102 -44.61 13.64 -9.16
C ARG A 102 -44.83 14.23 -10.54
N ARG A 103 -43.83 14.14 -11.42
CA ARG A 103 -43.84 14.72 -12.77
C ARG A 103 -43.09 13.79 -13.74
N MET A 104 -43.53 13.79 -15.00
CA MET A 104 -42.82 13.11 -16.08
C MET A 104 -41.50 13.83 -16.39
N VAL A 105 -40.45 13.05 -16.54
CA VAL A 105 -39.12 13.54 -16.95
C VAL A 105 -38.91 13.15 -18.40
N LEU A 106 -38.55 14.13 -19.22
CA LEU A 106 -38.47 13.99 -20.68
C LEU A 106 -37.03 14.13 -21.17
N PRO A 107 -36.71 13.62 -22.37
CA PRO A 107 -35.45 13.96 -23.02
C PRO A 107 -35.26 15.48 -23.12
N GLY A 108 -34.08 15.95 -22.71
CA GLY A 108 -33.73 17.36 -22.58
C GLY A 108 -33.77 17.88 -21.13
N ASP A 109 -34.47 17.20 -20.22
CA ASP A 109 -34.44 17.54 -18.80
C ASP A 109 -33.07 17.21 -18.18
N GLN A 110 -32.68 17.98 -17.16
CA GLN A 110 -31.56 17.67 -16.28
C GLN A 110 -32.08 17.38 -14.88
N LEU A 111 -31.79 16.19 -14.38
CA LEU A 111 -32.07 15.80 -13.01
C LEU A 111 -30.96 16.31 -12.09
N GLN A 112 -31.34 17.13 -11.12
CA GLN A 112 -30.52 17.41 -9.94
C GLN A 112 -30.84 16.39 -8.86
N LEU A 113 -29.83 15.61 -8.48
CA LEU A 113 -29.92 14.47 -7.57
C LEU A 113 -29.34 14.88 -6.21
N GLU A 114 -30.22 15.21 -5.28
CA GLU A 114 -29.83 15.59 -3.92
C GLU A 114 -30.02 14.40 -2.97
N VAL A 115 -28.95 13.98 -2.31
CA VAL A 115 -29.00 12.88 -1.33
C VAL A 115 -28.35 13.32 -0.02
N THR A 116 -29.02 13.07 1.10
CA THR A 116 -28.55 13.39 2.46
C THR A 116 -28.62 12.15 3.35
N ILE A 117 -27.53 11.83 4.06
CA ILE A 117 -27.50 10.73 5.03
C ILE A 117 -28.31 11.14 6.27
N ARG A 118 -29.39 10.41 6.56
CA ARG A 118 -30.21 10.61 7.77
C ARG A 118 -29.69 9.84 8.95
N ARG A 119 -29.24 8.61 8.70
CA ARG A 119 -28.72 7.72 9.74
C ARG A 119 -27.66 6.81 9.15
N ARG A 120 -26.52 6.69 9.84
CA ARG A 120 -25.47 5.72 9.51
C ARG A 120 -25.26 4.76 10.67
N ARG A 121 -25.14 3.48 10.36
CA ARG A 121 -24.61 2.40 11.21
C ARG A 121 -23.43 1.76 10.47
N ARG A 122 -22.67 0.92 11.17
CA ARG A 122 -21.42 0.32 10.64
C ARG A 122 -21.51 -0.26 9.22
N ARG A 123 -22.61 -0.93 8.86
CA ARG A 123 -22.80 -1.57 7.53
C ARG A 123 -24.03 -1.09 6.76
N LEU A 124 -24.65 0.00 7.19
CA LEU A 124 -25.95 0.42 6.67
C LEU A 124 -26.13 1.94 6.79
N ALA A 125 -26.57 2.58 5.72
CA ALA A 125 -26.94 3.99 5.69
C ALA A 125 -28.39 4.13 5.22
N VAL A 126 -29.14 5.01 5.89
CA VAL A 126 -30.45 5.48 5.47
C VAL A 126 -30.26 6.88 4.90
N ALA A 127 -30.64 7.08 3.64
CA ALA A 127 -30.47 8.32 2.93
C ALA A 127 -31.83 8.86 2.45
N ALA A 128 -32.07 10.15 2.68
CA ALA A 128 -33.17 10.85 2.03
C ALA A 128 -32.69 11.32 0.65
N ALA A 129 -33.45 10.99 -0.39
CA ALA A 129 -33.05 11.21 -1.78
C ALA A 129 -34.16 11.93 -2.55
N VAL A 130 -33.81 12.99 -3.25
CA VAL A 130 -34.73 13.85 -4.01
C VAL A 130 -34.13 14.14 -5.38
N ALA A 131 -34.89 13.90 -6.43
CA ALA A 131 -34.58 14.32 -7.79
C ALA A 131 -35.44 15.53 -8.17
N ARG A 132 -34.83 16.56 -8.76
CA ARG A 132 -35.50 17.77 -9.24
C ARG A 132 -35.19 18.02 -10.71
N VAL A 133 -36.14 18.63 -11.41
CA VAL A 133 -35.91 19.33 -12.68
C VAL A 133 -36.23 20.79 -12.39
N GLU A 134 -35.23 21.66 -12.55
CA GLU A 134 -35.29 23.04 -12.04
C GLU A 134 -35.69 23.04 -10.56
N ASP A 135 -36.72 23.80 -10.16
CA ASP A 135 -37.18 23.88 -8.77
C ASP A 135 -38.19 22.79 -8.38
N GLN A 136 -38.64 21.96 -9.34
CA GLN A 136 -39.73 21.01 -9.12
C GLN A 136 -39.22 19.62 -8.74
N ILE A 137 -39.76 19.05 -7.66
CA ILE A 137 -39.49 17.66 -7.28
C ILE A 137 -40.17 16.73 -8.29
N VAL A 138 -39.38 15.88 -8.95
CA VAL A 138 -39.88 14.89 -9.91
C VAL A 138 -39.90 13.48 -9.30
N ALA A 139 -38.96 13.17 -8.40
CA ALA A 139 -38.95 11.93 -7.63
C ALA A 139 -38.39 12.15 -6.22
N GLU A 140 -38.86 11.38 -5.24
CA GLU A 140 -38.31 11.34 -3.89
C GLU A 140 -38.40 9.92 -3.33
N ALA A 141 -37.43 9.52 -2.52
CA ALA A 141 -37.41 8.23 -1.83
C ALA A 141 -36.53 8.29 -0.58
N GLU A 142 -36.76 7.35 0.34
CA GLU A 142 -35.80 6.99 1.37
C GLU A 142 -35.07 5.71 0.93
N LEU A 143 -33.76 5.81 0.78
CA LEU A 143 -32.90 4.74 0.29
C LEU A 143 -32.19 4.07 1.46
N LEU A 144 -32.23 2.75 1.48
CA LEU A 144 -31.45 1.94 2.41
C LEU A 144 -30.23 1.38 1.66
N ILE A 145 -29.05 1.94 1.92
CA ILE A 145 -27.79 1.53 1.30
C ILE A 145 -27.00 0.66 2.27
N GLY A 146 -26.77 -0.59 1.90
CA GLY A 146 -25.88 -1.50 2.62
C GLY A 146 -24.45 -1.36 2.14
N LEU A 147 -23.50 -1.48 3.06
CA LEU A 147 -22.09 -1.66 2.74
C LEU A 147 -21.79 -3.14 2.83
N ALA A 148 -21.57 -3.76 1.67
CA ALA A 148 -21.13 -5.12 1.57
C ALA A 148 -19.61 -5.12 1.36
N TYR A 149 -18.92 -5.88 2.20
CA TYR A 149 -17.58 -6.30 1.86
C TYR A 149 -17.72 -7.40 0.81
N ASP A 150 -16.93 -7.37 -0.26
CA ASP A 150 -16.77 -8.60 -1.06
C ASP A 150 -16.33 -9.70 -0.09
N GLU A 151 -16.98 -10.86 -0.10
CA GLU A 151 -16.46 -12.00 0.66
C GLU A 151 -15.11 -12.42 0.07
N ALA A 152 -14.31 -13.13 0.85
CA ALA A 152 -13.08 -13.71 0.32
C ALA A 152 -13.44 -14.67 -0.83
N ARG A 153 -12.79 -14.52 -1.98
CA ARG A 153 -12.96 -15.41 -3.13
C ARG A 153 -11.82 -16.42 -3.11
N ILE A 154 -12.13 -17.66 -2.78
CA ILE A 154 -11.16 -18.74 -2.67
C ILE A 154 -11.40 -19.69 -3.84
N ASP A 155 -10.38 -19.91 -4.66
CA ASP A 155 -10.44 -20.89 -5.74
C ASP A 155 -10.70 -22.30 -5.17
N SER A 156 -11.51 -23.10 -5.87
CA SER A 156 -11.89 -24.44 -5.39
C SER A 156 -10.72 -25.42 -5.24
N SER A 157 -9.59 -25.16 -5.90
CA SER A 157 -8.37 -25.96 -5.78
C SER A 157 -7.42 -25.47 -4.67
N ALA A 158 -7.70 -24.31 -4.06
CA ALA A 158 -6.90 -23.82 -2.93
C ALA A 158 -7.19 -24.64 -1.67
N HIS A 159 -6.14 -24.89 -0.89
CA HIS A 159 -6.22 -25.58 0.40
C HIS A 159 -6.12 -24.55 1.51
N VAL A 160 -7.27 -24.14 2.06
CA VAL A 160 -7.35 -23.19 3.17
C VAL A 160 -7.79 -23.94 4.41
N ALA A 161 -6.96 -23.92 5.46
CA ALA A 161 -7.28 -24.56 6.72
C ALA A 161 -8.55 -23.95 7.35
N PRO A 162 -9.43 -24.74 8.01
CA PRO A 162 -10.69 -24.22 8.56
C PRO A 162 -10.55 -23.09 9.60
N SER A 163 -9.41 -23.03 10.29
CA SER A 163 -9.12 -22.00 11.30
C SER A 163 -8.40 -20.77 10.73
N ALA A 164 -8.01 -20.79 9.44
CA ALA A 164 -7.40 -19.65 8.79
C ALA A 164 -8.41 -18.50 8.66
N GLU A 165 -7.95 -17.27 8.87
CA GLU A 165 -8.77 -16.08 8.69
C GLU A 165 -8.38 -15.39 7.38
N VAL A 166 -9.34 -15.26 6.46
CA VAL A 166 -9.14 -14.53 5.19
C VAL A 166 -10.07 -13.34 5.14
N GLY A 167 -9.49 -12.14 5.10
CA GLY A 167 -10.21 -10.89 5.10
C GLY A 167 -11.08 -10.68 3.86
N ALA A 168 -12.08 -9.82 4.03
CA ALA A 168 -12.98 -9.37 2.98
C ALA A 168 -12.27 -8.89 1.71
N GLY A 169 -12.81 -9.24 0.55
CA GLY A 169 -12.35 -8.82 -0.77
C GLY A 169 -11.06 -9.49 -1.22
N SER A 170 -10.43 -10.27 -0.34
CA SER A 170 -9.23 -11.01 -0.67
C SER A 170 -9.53 -12.13 -1.66
N VAL A 171 -8.58 -12.40 -2.54
CA VAL A 171 -8.66 -13.45 -3.56
C VAL A 171 -7.54 -14.45 -3.33
N VAL A 172 -7.89 -15.72 -3.19
CA VAL A 172 -6.94 -16.83 -3.06
C VAL A 172 -6.96 -17.63 -4.36
N GLY A 173 -5.83 -17.64 -5.07
CA GLY A 173 -5.69 -18.26 -6.38
C GLY A 173 -5.57 -19.79 -6.34
N PRO A 174 -5.57 -20.44 -7.53
CA PRO A 174 -5.56 -21.89 -7.65
C PRO A 174 -4.39 -22.56 -6.93
N ASN A 175 -4.63 -23.70 -6.29
CA ASN A 175 -3.63 -24.52 -5.58
C ASN A 175 -2.82 -23.80 -4.48
N ALA A 176 -3.20 -22.58 -4.08
CA ALA A 176 -2.57 -21.93 -2.93
C ALA A 176 -2.83 -22.71 -1.63
N VAL A 177 -1.92 -22.62 -0.68
CA VAL A 177 -2.02 -23.29 0.63
C VAL A 177 -1.98 -22.23 1.73
N ILE A 178 -3.02 -22.20 2.56
CA ILE A 178 -3.13 -21.31 3.71
C ILE A 178 -3.26 -22.15 4.99
N GLY A 179 -2.28 -22.04 5.88
CA GLY A 179 -2.17 -22.80 7.13
C GLY A 179 -3.17 -22.39 8.23
N PRO A 180 -3.32 -23.22 9.28
CA PRO A 180 -4.35 -23.05 10.31
C PRO A 180 -4.18 -21.83 11.21
N ASP A 181 -2.96 -21.33 11.36
CA ASP A 181 -2.62 -20.20 12.24
C ASP A 181 -2.39 -18.89 11.46
N VAL A 182 -2.87 -18.84 10.21
CA VAL A 182 -2.68 -17.70 9.32
C VAL A 182 -3.87 -16.75 9.39
N ARG A 183 -3.56 -15.46 9.47
CA ARG A 183 -4.51 -14.36 9.33
C ARG A 183 -4.11 -13.46 8.17
N ILE A 184 -5.00 -13.29 7.21
CA ILE A 184 -4.83 -12.43 6.05
C ILE A 184 -5.84 -11.29 6.13
N GLY A 185 -5.36 -10.07 5.98
CA GLY A 185 -6.17 -8.86 5.91
C GLY A 185 -7.11 -8.80 4.70
N LYS A 186 -7.76 -7.65 4.54
CA LYS A 186 -8.73 -7.39 3.47
C LYS A 186 -8.04 -7.05 2.16
N GLY A 187 -8.70 -7.34 1.03
CA GLY A 187 -8.25 -6.92 -0.30
C GLY A 187 -6.92 -7.53 -0.75
N CYS A 188 -6.44 -8.58 -0.07
CA CYS A 188 -5.20 -9.24 -0.43
C CYS A 188 -5.36 -10.13 -1.67
N ARG A 189 -4.32 -10.26 -2.47
CA ARG A 189 -4.30 -11.16 -3.64
C ARG A 189 -3.23 -12.22 -3.43
N ILE A 190 -3.64 -13.46 -3.22
CA ILE A 190 -2.74 -14.60 -3.05
C ILE A 190 -2.67 -15.37 -4.36
N GLY A 191 -1.49 -15.44 -4.94
CA GLY A 191 -1.23 -16.04 -6.24
C GLY A 191 -1.32 -17.56 -6.24
N ALA A 192 -1.37 -18.14 -7.44
CA ALA A 192 -1.46 -19.58 -7.62
C ALA A 192 -0.27 -20.31 -6.98
N SER A 193 -0.55 -21.42 -6.29
CA SER A 193 0.48 -22.24 -5.64
C SER A 193 1.40 -21.49 -4.66
N ALA A 194 0.98 -20.32 -4.16
CA ALA A 194 1.66 -19.67 -3.04
C ALA A 194 1.34 -20.43 -1.75
N VAL A 195 2.32 -20.51 -0.85
CA VAL A 195 2.19 -21.15 0.46
C VAL A 195 2.33 -20.08 1.53
N ILE A 196 1.32 -19.97 2.39
CA ILE A 196 1.34 -19.12 3.58
C ILE A 196 1.00 -20.02 4.76
N ASP A 197 1.90 -20.15 5.73
CA ASP A 197 1.72 -21.06 6.86
C ASP A 197 2.36 -20.47 8.14
N GLY A 198 2.31 -21.23 9.24
CA GLY A 198 2.80 -20.82 10.55
C GLY A 198 1.93 -19.73 11.19
N TRP A 199 2.35 -19.25 12.36
CA TRP A 199 1.70 -18.12 13.04
C TRP A 199 2.05 -16.83 12.31
N THR A 200 1.26 -16.54 11.28
CA THR A 200 1.52 -15.47 10.33
C THR A 200 0.34 -14.52 10.26
N GLU A 201 0.60 -13.25 10.53
CA GLU A 201 -0.37 -12.16 10.38
C GLU A 201 0.06 -11.27 9.21
N ILE A 202 -0.82 -11.11 8.22
CA ILE A 202 -0.62 -10.27 7.03
C ILE A 202 -1.69 -9.19 7.03
N GLY A 203 -1.28 -7.92 6.94
CA GLY A 203 -2.19 -6.78 6.86
C GLY A 203 -2.98 -6.69 5.56
N ASP A 204 -3.65 -5.57 5.36
CA ASP A 204 -4.56 -5.35 4.23
C ASP A 204 -3.80 -5.10 2.91
N GLU A 205 -4.45 -5.40 1.78
CA GLU A 205 -4.04 -5.02 0.42
C GLU A 205 -2.67 -5.53 -0.04
N ASN A 206 -2.18 -6.62 0.55
CA ASN A 206 -0.94 -7.26 0.11
C ASN A 206 -1.15 -8.07 -1.18
N GLN A 207 -0.12 -8.10 -2.03
CA GLN A 207 -0.09 -8.93 -3.23
C GLN A 207 1.02 -9.97 -3.13
N VAL A 208 0.65 -11.24 -3.09
CA VAL A 208 1.55 -12.38 -3.09
C VAL A 208 1.46 -13.05 -4.45
N PHE A 209 2.57 -13.12 -5.17
CA PHE A 209 2.64 -13.74 -6.50
C PHE A 209 2.81 -15.27 -6.40
N PRO A 210 2.65 -15.99 -7.53
CA PRO A 210 2.76 -17.44 -7.55
C PRO A 210 4.06 -17.98 -6.98
N PHE A 211 3.96 -19.15 -6.32
CA PHE A 211 5.09 -19.89 -5.76
C PHE A 211 5.87 -19.19 -4.64
N ALA A 212 5.39 -18.07 -4.11
CA ALA A 212 5.95 -17.48 -2.89
C ALA A 212 5.67 -18.39 -1.68
N SER A 213 6.59 -18.38 -0.71
CA SER A 213 6.55 -19.19 0.50
C SER A 213 6.76 -18.32 1.74
N ILE A 214 5.68 -18.04 2.45
CA ILE A 214 5.62 -17.00 3.50
C ILE A 214 5.22 -17.64 4.83
N GLY A 215 5.95 -17.32 5.90
CA GLY A 215 5.64 -17.76 7.27
C GLY A 215 6.12 -19.17 7.64
N LEU A 216 6.79 -19.85 6.71
CA LEU A 216 7.38 -21.16 6.98
C LEU A 216 8.45 -21.11 8.07
N ILE A 217 8.79 -22.30 8.57
CA ILE A 217 9.82 -22.49 9.59
C ILE A 217 11.16 -21.86 9.16
N PRO A 218 11.93 -21.31 10.11
CA PRO A 218 13.24 -20.78 9.81
C PRO A 218 14.23 -21.90 9.44
N GLN A 219 15.30 -21.52 8.74
CA GLN A 219 16.41 -22.42 8.40
C GLN A 219 17.51 -22.44 9.49
N ASP A 220 17.27 -21.80 10.64
CA ASP A 220 18.19 -21.88 11.78
C ASP A 220 18.15 -23.31 12.35
N MET A 221 19.32 -23.93 12.43
CA MET A 221 19.50 -25.29 12.97
C MET A 221 19.12 -25.40 14.46
N LYS A 222 18.99 -24.26 15.16
CA LYS A 222 18.54 -24.19 16.56
C LYS A 222 17.02 -24.14 16.71
N PHE A 223 16.27 -24.09 15.61
CA PHE A 223 14.81 -24.12 15.65
C PHE A 223 14.33 -25.56 15.88
N HIS A 224 13.53 -25.77 16.92
CA HIS A 224 13.06 -27.10 17.35
C HIS A 224 11.52 -27.24 17.32
N GLY A 225 10.84 -26.33 16.62
CA GLY A 225 9.38 -26.33 16.53
C GLY A 225 8.69 -25.41 17.54
N GLU A 226 9.44 -24.52 18.19
CA GLU A 226 8.86 -23.49 19.05
C GLU A 226 7.83 -22.62 18.30
N ARG A 227 6.92 -22.02 19.07
CA ARG A 227 5.91 -21.11 18.54
C ARG A 227 6.51 -19.73 18.28
N THR A 228 6.84 -19.45 17.03
CA THR A 228 7.34 -18.14 16.58
C THR A 228 6.45 -17.57 15.48
N THR A 229 6.59 -16.27 15.25
CA THR A 229 5.61 -15.49 14.48
C THR A 229 6.24 -14.75 13.30
N LEU A 230 5.39 -14.43 12.33
CA LEU A 230 5.66 -13.49 11.25
C LEU A 230 4.56 -12.44 11.24
N VAL A 231 4.94 -11.16 11.21
CA VAL A 231 4.00 -10.03 11.13
C VAL A 231 4.36 -9.19 9.91
N ILE A 232 3.43 -9.07 8.98
CA ILE A 232 3.54 -8.28 7.75
C ILE A 232 2.50 -7.16 7.78
N GLY A 233 2.93 -5.94 7.46
CA GLY A 233 2.07 -4.77 7.31
C GLY A 233 1.15 -4.84 6.08
N ARG A 234 0.84 -3.68 5.49
CA ARG A 234 -0.11 -3.54 4.37
C ARG A 234 0.55 -3.13 3.06
N ARG A 235 -0.13 -3.40 1.95
CA ARG A 235 0.26 -2.96 0.59
C ARG A 235 1.67 -3.38 0.15
N ASN A 236 2.18 -4.50 0.68
CA ASN A 236 3.43 -5.06 0.19
C ASN A 236 3.20 -5.91 -1.07
N THR A 237 4.18 -5.92 -1.95
CA THR A 237 4.21 -6.79 -3.13
C THR A 237 5.32 -7.82 -2.98
N PHE A 238 4.93 -9.09 -2.86
CA PHE A 238 5.83 -10.24 -2.82
C PHE A 238 5.77 -10.94 -4.16
N ARG A 239 6.83 -10.80 -4.96
CA ARG A 239 6.94 -11.39 -6.28
C ARG A 239 7.19 -12.90 -6.21
N GLU A 240 7.30 -13.50 -7.39
CA GLU A 240 7.40 -14.94 -7.59
C GLU A 240 8.57 -15.53 -6.80
N PHE A 241 8.39 -16.69 -6.17
CA PHE A 241 9.43 -17.40 -5.42
C PHE A 241 10.06 -16.63 -4.25
N VAL A 242 9.43 -15.55 -3.76
CA VAL A 242 9.85 -14.90 -2.53
C VAL A 242 9.73 -15.87 -1.35
N THR A 243 10.71 -15.86 -0.46
CA THR A 243 10.72 -16.68 0.77
C THR A 243 10.85 -15.80 2.00
N ILE A 244 9.95 -15.96 2.97
CA ILE A 244 9.94 -15.19 4.23
C ILE A 244 9.70 -16.17 5.37
N HIS A 245 10.65 -16.24 6.30
CA HIS A 245 10.56 -17.18 7.42
C HIS A 245 10.22 -16.47 8.73
N ARG A 246 9.47 -17.16 9.58
CA ARG A 246 9.15 -16.70 10.95
C ARG A 246 10.40 -16.65 11.83
N GLY A 247 10.29 -16.02 13.00
CA GLY A 247 11.41 -15.87 13.93
C GLY A 247 11.86 -17.15 14.60
N THR A 248 12.82 -17.02 15.52
CA THR A 248 13.34 -18.07 16.41
C THR A 248 13.19 -17.65 17.87
N GLU A 249 13.07 -18.58 18.83
CA GLU A 249 12.98 -18.21 20.25
C GLU A 249 14.17 -17.34 20.70
N GLY A 250 15.38 -17.69 20.24
CA GLY A 250 16.61 -16.95 20.56
C GLY A 250 16.71 -15.57 19.90
N GLY A 251 15.94 -15.29 18.85
CA GLY A 251 15.95 -14.03 18.10
C GLY A 251 14.85 -13.04 18.46
N GLY A 252 14.01 -13.38 19.45
CA GLY A 252 12.83 -12.60 19.85
C GLY A 252 11.51 -13.13 19.28
N GLY A 253 11.54 -14.26 18.57
CA GLY A 253 10.36 -15.03 18.17
C GLY A 253 9.52 -14.38 17.08
N VAL A 254 10.03 -13.35 16.41
CA VAL A 254 9.25 -12.58 15.43
C VAL A 254 10.11 -12.06 14.29
N THR A 255 9.69 -12.36 13.06
CA THR A 255 10.10 -11.61 11.87
C THR A 255 9.05 -10.52 11.60
N ARG A 256 9.46 -9.28 11.35
CA ARG A 256 8.55 -8.14 11.10
C ARG A 256 8.86 -7.48 9.76
N ILE A 257 7.81 -7.19 8.99
CA ILE A 257 7.86 -6.42 7.75
C ILE A 257 6.80 -5.32 7.83
N GLY A 258 7.19 -4.08 7.51
CA GLY A 258 6.31 -2.92 7.49
C GLY A 258 5.38 -2.87 6.27
N ASP A 259 5.14 -1.65 5.80
CA ASP A 259 4.16 -1.29 4.78
C ASP A 259 4.82 -0.92 3.44
N ASP A 260 4.05 -1.04 2.34
CA ASP A 260 4.40 -0.48 1.03
C ASP A 260 5.74 -0.96 0.44
N ASN A 261 6.20 -2.16 0.80
CA ASN A 261 7.46 -2.72 0.32
C ASN A 261 7.32 -3.49 -0.99
N LEU A 262 8.41 -3.56 -1.76
CA LEU A 262 8.54 -4.43 -2.94
C LEU A 262 9.62 -5.49 -2.71
N PHE A 263 9.22 -6.75 -2.66
CA PHE A 263 10.11 -7.91 -2.69
C PHE A 263 10.05 -8.53 -4.08
N MET A 264 11.10 -8.34 -4.87
CA MET A 264 11.20 -8.88 -6.22
C MET A 264 11.46 -10.39 -6.20
N ALA A 265 11.36 -11.02 -7.38
CA ALA A 265 11.37 -12.47 -7.46
C ALA A 265 12.66 -13.07 -6.85
N TYR A 266 12.52 -14.19 -6.15
CA TYR A 266 13.61 -14.86 -5.41
C TYR A 266 14.22 -14.06 -4.25
N ALA A 267 13.61 -12.97 -3.80
CA ALA A 267 14.06 -12.32 -2.57
C ALA A 267 13.86 -13.25 -1.35
N HIS A 268 14.81 -13.21 -0.42
CA HIS A 268 14.78 -13.98 0.82
C HIS A 268 14.85 -13.09 2.06
N VAL A 269 13.95 -13.34 3.00
CA VAL A 269 13.95 -12.77 4.34
C VAL A 269 14.05 -13.89 5.36
N ALA A 270 15.22 -14.00 6.00
CA ALA A 270 15.45 -14.99 7.03
C ALA A 270 14.70 -14.66 8.34
N HIS A 271 14.90 -15.53 9.32
CA HIS A 271 14.32 -15.41 10.65
C HIS A 271 14.76 -14.13 11.37
N ASP A 272 13.84 -13.60 12.19
CA ASP A 272 14.07 -12.49 13.11
C ASP A 272 14.47 -11.17 12.44
N CYS A 273 14.26 -11.08 11.12
CA CYS A 273 14.48 -9.83 10.40
C CYS A 273 13.46 -8.77 10.79
N ARG A 274 13.88 -7.51 10.69
CA ARG A 274 13.00 -6.34 10.82
C ARG A 274 13.15 -5.49 9.58
N VAL A 275 12.13 -5.46 8.74
CA VAL A 275 12.09 -4.62 7.53
C VAL A 275 11.08 -3.51 7.76
N GLY A 276 11.50 -2.27 7.54
CA GLY A 276 10.66 -1.08 7.65
C GLY A 276 9.70 -0.91 6.48
N ASP A 277 9.43 0.35 6.14
CA ASP A 277 8.45 0.73 5.14
C ASP A 277 9.09 1.16 3.82
N LYS A 278 8.38 0.95 2.70
CA LYS A 278 8.77 1.43 1.36
C LYS A 278 10.16 0.99 0.91
N THR A 279 10.62 -0.16 1.38
CA THR A 279 11.88 -0.77 0.99
C THR A 279 11.73 -1.52 -0.34
N ILE A 280 12.86 -1.69 -1.04
CA ILE A 280 12.92 -2.52 -2.24
C ILE A 280 13.98 -3.60 -2.03
N VAL A 281 13.55 -4.85 -1.97
CA VAL A 281 14.43 -6.02 -1.96
C VAL A 281 14.42 -6.62 -3.36
N SER A 282 15.48 -6.35 -4.12
CA SER A 282 15.55 -6.67 -5.54
C SER A 282 15.69 -8.17 -5.81
N HIS A 283 15.66 -8.54 -7.09
CA HIS A 283 15.68 -9.93 -7.53
C HIS A 283 16.84 -10.72 -6.91
N GLY A 284 16.54 -11.85 -6.28
CA GLY A 284 17.55 -12.72 -5.64
C GLY A 284 18.28 -12.11 -4.44
N ALA A 285 17.89 -10.93 -3.96
CA ALA A 285 18.51 -10.33 -2.79
C ALA A 285 18.14 -11.10 -1.52
N THR A 286 19.13 -11.32 -0.65
CA THR A 286 19.03 -12.24 0.49
C THR A 286 19.37 -11.52 1.79
N LEU A 287 18.45 -11.53 2.75
CA LEU A 287 18.67 -11.05 4.12
C LEU A 287 18.92 -12.25 5.03
N GLY A 288 20.09 -12.28 5.69
CA GLY A 288 20.41 -13.28 6.72
C GLY A 288 19.64 -13.06 8.02
N GLY A 289 19.79 -13.99 8.97
CA GLY A 289 19.06 -13.94 10.24
C GLY A 289 19.31 -12.65 11.03
N HIS A 290 18.29 -12.13 11.70
CA HIS A 290 18.35 -10.93 12.54
C HIS A 290 18.76 -9.62 11.81
N VAL A 291 18.67 -9.59 10.48
CA VAL A 291 18.96 -8.37 9.72
C VAL A 291 17.89 -7.31 9.97
N SER A 292 18.32 -6.06 10.18
CA SER A 292 17.42 -4.90 10.22
C SER A 292 17.58 -4.06 8.97
N VAL A 293 16.49 -3.74 8.30
CA VAL A 293 16.42 -2.87 7.13
C VAL A 293 15.46 -1.74 7.44
N GLU A 294 15.93 -0.52 7.43
CA GLU A 294 15.13 0.66 7.73
C GLU A 294 14.45 1.24 6.48
N ASP A 295 13.56 2.20 6.69
CA ASP A 295 12.66 2.72 5.68
C ASP A 295 13.38 3.22 4.42
N LEU A 296 12.71 3.03 3.28
CA LEU A 296 13.16 3.51 1.96
C LEU A 296 14.52 2.95 1.48
N ALA A 297 15.08 1.97 2.20
CA ALA A 297 16.31 1.31 1.79
C ALA A 297 16.09 0.43 0.55
N ILE A 298 17.12 0.35 -0.29
CA ILE A 298 17.11 -0.48 -1.50
C ILE A 298 18.25 -1.49 -1.41
N ILE A 299 17.89 -2.77 -1.59
CA ILE A 299 18.83 -3.88 -1.63
C ILE A 299 18.91 -4.37 -3.07
N GLY A 300 20.04 -4.09 -3.74
CA GLY A 300 20.25 -4.39 -5.15
C GLY A 300 20.22 -5.89 -5.47
N ALA A 301 19.95 -6.22 -6.74
CA ALA A 301 19.75 -7.59 -7.18
C ALA A 301 20.97 -8.47 -6.86
N TRP A 302 20.72 -9.73 -6.48
CA TRP A 302 21.76 -10.71 -6.12
C TRP A 302 22.67 -10.30 -4.96
N SER A 303 22.25 -9.33 -4.15
CA SER A 303 23.02 -8.91 -2.98
C SER A 303 22.66 -9.74 -1.75
N ALA A 304 23.61 -9.87 -0.83
CA ALA A 304 23.42 -10.55 0.44
C ALA A 304 23.76 -9.63 1.62
N VAL A 305 22.88 -9.58 2.61
CA VAL A 305 23.11 -8.91 3.90
C VAL A 305 23.33 -9.97 4.96
N HIS A 306 24.53 -9.99 5.53
CA HIS A 306 24.92 -11.00 6.51
C HIS A 306 24.13 -10.85 7.82
N GLN A 307 23.97 -11.96 8.55
CA GLN A 307 23.23 -11.98 9.83
C GLN A 307 23.69 -10.88 10.80
N PHE A 308 22.72 -10.30 11.52
CA PHE A 308 22.85 -9.19 12.47
C PHE A 308 23.30 -7.84 11.87
N CYS A 309 23.51 -7.73 10.56
CA CYS A 309 23.81 -6.43 9.94
C CYS A 309 22.56 -5.54 9.92
N ARG A 310 22.79 -4.23 9.95
CA ARG A 310 21.78 -3.20 9.75
C ARG A 310 21.97 -2.51 8.41
N VAL A 311 20.86 -2.17 7.76
CA VAL A 311 20.80 -1.35 6.54
C VAL A 311 20.01 -0.09 6.89
N GLY A 312 20.71 1.04 7.00
CA GLY A 312 20.13 2.30 7.47
C GLY A 312 19.10 2.90 6.51
N ARG A 313 18.35 3.89 7.01
CA ARG A 313 17.30 4.59 6.27
C ARG A 313 17.82 5.14 4.94
N GLN A 314 17.08 4.93 3.86
CA GLN A 314 17.45 5.35 2.50
C GLN A 314 18.84 4.88 2.03
N ALA A 315 19.39 3.83 2.63
CA ALA A 315 20.63 3.22 2.15
C ALA A 315 20.39 2.58 0.77
N PHE A 316 21.44 2.54 -0.04
CA PHE A 316 21.39 1.87 -1.34
C PHE A 316 22.50 0.83 -1.41
N ILE A 317 22.13 -0.46 -1.45
CA ILE A 317 23.08 -1.54 -1.68
C ILE A 317 23.12 -1.82 -3.19
N GLY A 318 24.29 -1.68 -3.81
CA GLY A 318 24.47 -1.94 -5.25
C GLY A 318 24.27 -3.41 -5.60
N GLY A 319 24.08 -3.74 -6.88
CA GLY A 319 23.89 -5.12 -7.33
C GLY A 319 25.07 -6.02 -6.95
N ALA A 320 24.82 -7.32 -6.83
CA ALA A 320 25.82 -8.36 -6.56
C ALA A 320 26.74 -8.05 -5.35
N SER A 321 26.24 -7.34 -4.34
CA SER A 321 27.02 -6.88 -3.20
C SER A 321 26.88 -7.82 -2.00
N VAL A 322 27.93 -7.93 -1.18
CA VAL A 322 27.92 -8.74 0.05
C VAL A 322 28.23 -7.84 1.23
N VAL A 323 27.21 -7.54 2.03
CA VAL A 323 27.25 -6.65 3.19
C VAL A 323 27.51 -7.47 4.46
N THR A 324 28.73 -7.38 4.99
CA THR A 324 29.18 -8.13 6.18
C THR A 324 29.30 -7.27 7.46
N LEU A 325 29.14 -5.96 7.31
CA LEU A 325 29.12 -4.90 8.31
C LEU A 325 27.89 -4.01 8.06
N ASP A 326 27.54 -3.11 8.96
CA ASP A 326 26.36 -2.27 8.78
C ASP A 326 26.49 -1.35 7.54
N ALA A 327 25.45 -1.33 6.72
CA ALA A 327 25.33 -0.44 5.56
C ALA A 327 24.73 0.89 6.03
N LEU A 328 25.48 1.96 5.81
CA LEU A 328 25.13 3.29 6.31
C LEU A 328 23.89 3.85 5.61
N PRO A 329 23.12 4.72 6.30
CA PRO A 329 22.01 5.42 5.70
C PRO A 329 22.45 6.41 4.62
N PHE A 330 21.53 6.76 3.72
CA PHE A 330 21.67 7.79 2.67
C PHE A 330 22.74 7.56 1.59
N VAL A 331 23.56 6.52 1.72
CA VAL A 331 24.78 6.31 0.92
C VAL A 331 24.72 5.01 0.14
N ARG A 332 25.49 4.96 -0.95
CA ARG A 332 25.68 3.73 -1.73
C ARG A 332 26.72 2.83 -1.06
N THR A 333 26.37 1.56 -0.88
CA THR A 333 27.23 0.50 -0.34
C THR A 333 27.35 -0.62 -1.37
N VAL A 334 28.54 -0.81 -1.97
CA VAL A 334 28.71 -1.66 -3.17
C VAL A 334 29.91 -2.61 -3.05
N GLY A 335 29.78 -3.80 -3.60
CA GLY A 335 30.84 -4.79 -3.83
C GLY A 335 30.76 -6.06 -2.96
N ASN A 336 31.57 -7.07 -3.30
CA ASN A 336 31.70 -8.31 -2.52
C ASN A 336 32.74 -8.12 -1.40
N ARG A 337 32.26 -8.04 -0.15
CA ARG A 337 32.80 -7.21 0.96
C ARG A 337 32.53 -5.72 0.72
N ALA A 338 31.24 -5.39 0.74
CA ALA A 338 30.73 -4.09 0.37
C ALA A 338 31.35 -2.95 1.18
N ARG A 339 31.57 -1.83 0.51
CA ARG A 339 32.14 -0.61 1.09
C ARG A 339 31.23 0.57 0.82
N VAL A 340 31.30 1.55 1.70
CA VAL A 340 30.65 2.85 1.49
C VAL A 340 31.36 3.57 0.34
N TYR A 341 30.59 4.07 -0.63
CA TYR A 341 31.06 4.87 -1.76
C TYR A 341 30.74 6.34 -1.54
N ASP A 342 29.63 6.81 -2.11
CA ASP A 342 29.19 8.20 -2.08
C ASP A 342 27.68 8.26 -1.84
N LEU A 343 27.20 9.45 -1.47
CA LEU A 343 25.79 9.70 -1.28
C LEU A 343 24.97 9.27 -2.50
N ASN A 344 23.78 8.72 -2.25
CA ASN A 344 22.82 8.44 -3.30
C ASN A 344 22.05 9.71 -3.67
N VAL A 345 22.74 10.76 -4.13
CA VAL A 345 22.15 12.09 -4.34
C VAL A 345 20.88 12.04 -5.19
N ILE A 346 20.89 11.26 -6.28
CA ILE A 346 19.73 11.08 -7.16
C ILE A 346 18.57 10.42 -6.42
N GLY A 347 18.82 9.35 -5.66
CA GLY A 347 17.80 8.67 -4.87
C GLY A 347 17.21 9.57 -3.78
N LEU A 348 18.06 10.29 -3.04
CA LEU A 348 17.65 11.22 -1.99
C LEU A 348 16.78 12.35 -2.54
N GLN A 349 17.16 12.94 -3.68
CA GLN A 349 16.36 13.98 -4.36
C GLN A 349 15.01 13.45 -4.82
N ARG A 350 14.95 12.26 -5.41
CA ARG A 350 13.68 11.62 -5.82
C ARG A 350 12.77 11.33 -4.64
N GLN A 351 13.35 11.08 -3.46
CA GLN A 351 12.63 10.87 -2.20
C GLN A 351 12.32 12.19 -1.46
N GLY A 352 12.56 13.35 -2.10
CA GLY A 352 12.14 14.66 -1.60
C GLY A 352 13.11 15.29 -0.58
N MET A 353 14.31 14.75 -0.41
CA MET A 353 15.31 15.34 0.48
C MET A 353 15.77 16.70 -0.04
N GLN A 354 15.82 17.69 0.85
CA GLN A 354 16.16 19.06 0.48
C GLN A 354 17.64 19.19 0.08
N PRO A 355 17.97 20.06 -0.91
CA PRO A 355 19.36 20.27 -1.34
C PRO A 355 20.30 20.68 -0.20
N GLY A 356 19.81 21.46 0.78
CA GLY A 356 20.58 21.85 1.96
C GLY A 356 21.00 20.65 2.81
N THR A 357 20.05 19.77 3.14
CA THR A 357 20.31 18.50 3.86
C THR A 357 21.32 17.62 3.13
N ILE A 358 21.19 17.49 1.81
CA ILE A 358 22.15 16.71 1.00
C ILE A 358 23.56 17.32 1.10
N SER A 359 23.68 18.65 1.08
CA SER A 359 24.97 19.32 1.23
C SER A 359 25.59 19.13 2.62
N GLU A 360 24.79 19.12 3.68
CA GLU A 360 25.24 18.82 5.04
C GLU A 360 25.71 17.35 5.17
N LEU A 361 24.91 16.41 4.68
CA LEU A 361 25.28 15.00 4.61
C LEU A 361 26.57 14.80 3.82
N ASP A 362 26.74 15.47 2.68
CA ASP A 362 27.93 15.33 1.84
C ASP A 362 29.18 15.76 2.62
N ARG A 363 29.08 16.88 3.34
CA ARG A 363 30.16 17.35 4.22
C ARG A 363 30.44 16.36 5.36
N ALA A 364 29.42 15.77 5.98
CA ALA A 364 29.60 14.74 7.00
C ALA A 364 30.33 13.51 6.43
N PHE A 365 29.95 13.02 5.25
CA PHE A 365 30.61 11.89 4.59
C PHE A 365 32.05 12.20 4.17
N ARG A 366 32.38 13.46 3.83
CA ARG A 366 33.79 13.87 3.61
C ARG A 366 34.63 13.71 4.88
N TYR A 367 34.10 14.04 6.07
CA TYR A 367 34.79 13.75 7.33
C TYR A 367 34.97 12.24 7.53
N LEU A 368 33.98 11.43 7.23
CA LEU A 368 34.03 9.97 7.43
C LEU A 368 34.97 9.24 6.45
N LEU A 369 35.03 9.66 5.18
CA LEU A 369 35.65 8.88 4.10
C LEU A 369 36.92 9.51 3.51
N GLN A 370 37.04 10.84 3.56
CA GLN A 370 38.09 11.58 2.86
C GLN A 370 39.10 12.24 3.80
N SER A 371 38.77 12.37 5.08
CA SER A 371 39.68 12.90 6.09
C SER A 371 40.73 11.85 6.52
N LYS A 372 41.81 12.31 7.17
CA LYS A 372 42.79 11.42 7.81
C LYS A 372 42.39 11.03 9.25
N LEU A 373 41.14 11.28 9.64
CA LEU A 373 40.62 10.99 10.97
C LEU A 373 40.24 9.51 11.06
N ASN A 374 40.35 8.94 12.26
CA ASN A 374 39.68 7.69 12.55
C ASN A 374 38.17 7.92 12.76
N THR A 375 37.38 6.84 12.84
CA THR A 375 35.91 6.94 12.98
C THR A 375 35.50 7.78 14.19
N THR A 376 36.10 7.57 15.36
CA THR A 376 35.77 8.33 16.59
C THR A 376 36.01 9.83 16.38
N GLN A 377 37.18 10.20 15.88
CA GLN A 377 37.56 11.58 15.60
C GLN A 377 36.67 12.23 14.52
N ALA A 378 36.29 11.48 13.50
CA ALA A 378 35.39 11.95 12.45
C ALA A 378 34.00 12.26 13.01
N LEU A 379 33.46 11.40 13.88
CA LEU A 379 32.18 11.63 14.54
C LEU A 379 32.22 12.84 15.48
N GLU A 380 33.25 12.96 16.32
CA GLU A 380 33.45 14.16 17.17
C GLU A 380 33.53 15.44 16.34
N ARG A 381 34.19 15.37 15.17
CA ARG A 381 34.30 16.53 14.27
C ARG A 381 32.96 16.90 13.64
N ILE A 382 32.13 15.92 13.29
CA ILE A 382 30.78 16.15 12.76
C ILE A 382 29.91 16.84 13.83
N GLU A 383 29.93 16.36 15.07
CA GLU A 383 29.14 16.93 16.17
C GLU A 383 29.54 18.37 16.53
N GLN A 384 30.82 18.71 16.38
CA GLN A 384 31.34 20.06 16.63
C GLN A 384 31.09 21.05 15.48
N ASP A 385 30.60 20.59 14.34
CA ASP A 385 30.36 21.43 13.17
C ASP A 385 28.98 22.09 13.28
N GLU A 386 28.95 23.40 13.58
CA GLU A 386 27.71 24.18 13.75
C GLU A 386 26.83 24.21 12.49
N ILE A 387 27.37 23.84 11.33
CA ILE A 387 26.61 23.74 10.07
C ILE A 387 25.89 22.38 9.96
N LEU A 388 26.38 21.33 10.63
CA LEU A 388 25.90 19.96 10.49
C LEU A 388 24.86 19.59 11.56
N GLN A 389 23.74 20.32 11.57
CA GLN A 389 22.73 20.23 12.63
C GLN A 389 21.40 19.65 12.15
N CYS A 390 21.27 19.24 10.88
CA CYS A 390 20.07 18.56 10.41
C CYS A 390 19.88 17.17 11.05
N GLU A 391 18.61 16.76 11.16
CA GLU A 391 18.20 15.50 11.79
C GLU A 391 18.89 14.28 11.15
N GLU A 392 19.08 14.30 9.83
CA GLU A 392 19.71 13.21 9.08
C GLU A 392 21.18 13.01 9.46
N VAL A 393 21.93 14.09 9.73
CA VAL A 393 23.32 13.98 10.16
C VAL A 393 23.39 13.47 11.61
N VAL A 394 22.51 13.95 12.49
CA VAL A 394 22.41 13.45 13.87
C VAL A 394 22.14 11.94 13.87
N TYR A 395 21.15 11.51 13.10
CA TYR A 395 20.82 10.09 12.95
C TYR A 395 21.98 9.28 12.35
N LEU A 396 22.71 9.80 11.34
CA LEU A 396 23.90 9.13 10.80
C LEU A 396 24.96 8.87 11.89
N VAL A 397 25.22 9.84 12.76
CA VAL A 397 26.16 9.70 13.88
C VAL A 397 25.69 8.64 14.87
N GLU A 398 24.42 8.67 15.27
CA GLU A 398 23.82 7.69 16.18
C GLU A 398 23.83 6.27 15.60
N PHE A 399 23.54 6.13 14.30
CA PHE A 399 23.59 4.86 13.61
C PHE A 399 24.99 4.25 13.67
N ILE A 400 26.04 5.04 13.40
CA ILE A 400 27.42 4.56 13.47
C ILE A 400 27.80 4.17 14.90
N ARG A 401 27.46 5.00 15.89
CA ARG A 401 27.80 4.77 17.31
C ARG A 401 27.14 3.53 17.89
N SER A 402 25.91 3.25 17.51
CA SER A 402 25.14 2.10 17.98
C SER A 402 25.50 0.78 17.28
N SER A 403 26.43 0.80 16.32
CA SER A 403 26.79 -0.39 15.54
C SER A 403 27.50 -1.45 16.36
N GLN A 404 26.94 -2.66 16.37
CA GLN A 404 27.55 -3.84 17.01
C GLN A 404 28.48 -4.60 16.06
N ARG A 405 28.21 -4.55 14.75
CA ARG A 405 29.05 -5.18 13.73
C ARG A 405 30.17 -4.27 13.22
N GLY A 406 30.03 -2.96 13.42
CA GLY A 406 30.89 -1.95 12.83
C GLY A 406 30.43 -1.53 11.43
N VAL A 407 31.10 -0.53 10.87
CA VAL A 407 30.79 0.08 9.56
C VAL A 407 32.03 0.12 8.67
N ASN A 408 31.87 -0.04 7.36
CA ASN A 408 33.00 -0.10 6.42
C ASN A 408 33.32 1.27 5.79
N LEU A 409 34.03 2.10 6.54
CA LEU A 409 34.44 3.46 6.14
C LEU A 409 35.77 3.52 5.37
N ARG A 410 36.31 2.38 4.90
CA ARG A 410 37.57 2.37 4.15
C ARG A 410 37.34 2.70 2.68
N ARG A 411 38.02 3.74 2.20
CA ARG A 411 37.97 4.15 0.79
C ARG A 411 38.25 2.95 -0.16
N PRO A 412 37.46 2.76 -1.22
CA PRO A 412 37.79 1.83 -2.28
C PRO A 412 39.14 2.19 -2.94
N PRO A 413 39.95 1.21 -3.41
CA PRO A 413 41.07 1.52 -4.29
C PRO A 413 40.56 2.15 -5.59
N LYS A 414 41.30 3.09 -6.22
CA LYS A 414 40.90 3.79 -7.47
C LYS A 414 40.39 2.88 -8.60
N ARG A 415 40.87 1.62 -8.70
CA ARG A 415 40.39 0.63 -9.69
C ARG A 415 38.91 0.25 -9.52
N MET A 416 38.39 0.33 -8.31
CA MET A 416 37.01 -0.01 -7.96
C MET A 416 36.05 1.18 -8.14
N GLU A 417 36.55 2.42 -8.20
CA GLU A 417 35.74 3.62 -8.51
C GLU A 417 35.20 3.58 -9.95
N ALA A 418 35.96 3.01 -10.90
CA ALA A 418 35.57 2.93 -12.31
C ALA A 418 34.42 1.94 -12.59
N ALA A 419 34.25 0.88 -11.80
CA ALA A 419 33.20 -0.13 -12.01
C ALA A 419 31.81 0.31 -11.49
N VAL A 420 31.76 1.31 -10.60
CA VAL A 420 30.52 1.79 -9.96
C VAL A 420 29.97 3.04 -10.67
N ALA A 421 30.73 3.65 -11.59
CA ALA A 421 30.26 4.77 -12.39
C ALA A 421 29.26 4.36 -13.49
N ASP A 422 29.22 3.06 -13.82
CA ASP A 422 28.38 2.47 -14.87
C ASP A 422 27.11 1.77 -14.31
N GLU A 423 26.88 1.80 -12.99
CA GLU A 423 25.67 1.32 -12.27
C GLU A 423 24.89 2.48 -11.64
#